data_AF-A0A353H4A0-F1
#
_entry.id   AF-A0A353H4A0-F1
#
_cell.length_a   1.000
_cell.length_b   1.000
_cell.length_c   1.000
_cell.angle_alpha   90.00
_cell.angle_beta   90.00
_cell.angle_gamma   90.00
#
_symmetry.space_group_name_H-M   'P 1'
#
loop_
_entity.id
_entity.type
_entity.pdbx_description
1 polymer ?
#
loop_
_entity_poly.entity_id
_entity_poly.type
_entity_poly.pdbx_seq_one_letter_code
_entity_poly.pdbx_strand_id
1 'polypeptide(L)'
;MLLLSRALTHRSYLNEHPEALEDNERLEFLGDAVLDFVVGAWLYNRYPEMPEGDLTRMRSALVHTEQLADFANQIGLGRAMRLGHGESQSGGNERPGLLCDTFEAI
;
A
#
# COMPACT_ATOMS: atom_id res chain seq x y z
N MET A 1 -3.22 12.66 -13.47
CA MET A 1 -4.45 11.96 -13.07
C MET A 1 -4.44 10.47 -13.39
N LEU A 2 -3.75 10.00 -14.45
CA LEU A 2 -3.68 8.56 -14.78
C LEU A 2 -3.09 7.69 -13.65
N LEU A 3 -2.01 8.16 -12.99
CA LEU A 3 -1.31 7.38 -11.96
C LEU A 3 -2.15 7.17 -10.69
N LEU A 4 -2.71 8.23 -10.12
CA LEU A 4 -3.57 8.09 -8.93
C LEU A 4 -4.79 7.20 -9.20
N SER A 5 -5.41 7.34 -10.37
CA SER A 5 -6.54 6.47 -10.75
C SER A 5 -6.13 5.00 -10.85
N ARG A 6 -4.89 4.70 -11.26
CA ARG A 6 -4.35 3.35 -11.32
C ARG A 6 -4.01 2.82 -9.92
N ALA A 7 -3.34 3.64 -9.10
CA ALA A 7 -2.99 3.30 -7.72
C ALA A 7 -4.21 2.89 -6.88
N LEU A 8 -5.36 3.55 -7.14
CA LEU A 8 -6.63 3.27 -6.47
C LEU A 8 -7.41 2.10 -7.08
N THR A 9 -6.94 1.46 -8.15
CA THR A 9 -7.68 0.39 -8.87
C THR A 9 -7.17 -0.98 -8.50
N HIS A 10 -7.98 -1.73 -7.77
CA HIS A 10 -7.75 -3.15 -7.51
C HIS A 10 -8.13 -3.99 -8.73
N ARG A 11 -7.46 -5.13 -8.93
CA ARG A 11 -7.71 -6.06 -10.05
C ARG A 11 -9.18 -6.50 -10.19
N SER A 12 -9.94 -6.58 -9.09
CA SER A 12 -11.36 -6.96 -9.14
C SER A 12 -12.21 -5.95 -9.90
N TYR A 13 -11.81 -4.68 -9.92
CA TYR A 13 -12.50 -3.63 -10.65
C TYR A 13 -12.33 -3.78 -12.17
N LEU A 14 -11.16 -4.22 -12.64
CA LEU A 14 -10.87 -4.44 -14.06
C LEU A 14 -11.80 -5.47 -14.69
N ASN A 15 -12.18 -6.51 -13.92
CA ASN A 15 -13.08 -7.57 -14.39
C ASN A 15 -14.46 -7.03 -14.78
N GLU A 16 -14.87 -5.89 -14.22
CA GLU A 16 -16.19 -5.28 -14.40
C GLU A 16 -16.13 -4.00 -15.26
N HIS A 17 -14.94 -3.45 -15.48
CA HIS A 17 -14.72 -2.15 -16.13
C HIS A 17 -13.63 -2.26 -17.20
N PRO A 18 -13.96 -2.74 -18.42
CA PRO A 18 -13.00 -2.98 -19.49
C PRO A 18 -12.32 -1.70 -20.02
N GLU A 19 -12.84 -0.52 -19.69
CA GLU A 19 -12.23 0.77 -19.98
C GLU A 19 -11.06 1.11 -19.04
N ALA A 20 -10.95 0.44 -17.88
CA ALA A 20 -9.80 0.56 -17.01
C ALA A 20 -8.64 -0.28 -17.56
N LEU A 21 -7.47 0.35 -17.69
CA LEU A 21 -6.34 -0.25 -18.42
C LEU A 21 -5.49 -1.18 -17.56
N GLU A 22 -5.23 -0.79 -16.31
CA GLU A 22 -4.29 -1.47 -15.42
C GLU A 22 -4.73 -1.32 -13.95
N ASP A 23 -4.37 -2.31 -13.14
CA ASP A 23 -4.51 -2.28 -11.69
C ASP A 23 -3.26 -1.69 -11.00
N ASN A 24 -3.32 -1.68 -9.68
CA ASN A 24 -2.32 -1.14 -8.79
C ASN A 24 -1.14 -2.08 -8.52
N GLU A 25 -1.16 -3.37 -8.90
CA GLU A 25 -0.16 -4.37 -8.48
C GLU A 25 1.29 -3.96 -8.87
N ARG A 26 1.47 -3.33 -10.04
CA ARG A 26 2.80 -2.83 -10.46
C ARG A 26 3.26 -1.58 -9.71
N LEU A 27 2.32 -0.75 -9.27
CA LEU A 27 2.62 0.45 -8.48
C LEU A 27 2.90 0.05 -7.03
N GLU A 28 2.11 -0.86 -6.46
CA GLU A 28 2.34 -1.52 -5.17
C GLU A 28 3.77 -2.07 -5.10
N PHE A 29 4.16 -2.91 -6.07
CA PHE A 29 5.52 -3.47 -6.14
C PHE A 29 6.63 -2.40 -6.12
N LEU A 30 6.43 -1.28 -6.81
CA LEU A 30 7.41 -0.19 -6.82
C LEU A 30 7.39 0.58 -5.49
N GLY A 31 6.21 0.80 -4.94
CA GLY A 31 5.97 1.55 -3.73
C GLY A 31 6.50 0.87 -2.47
N ASP A 32 6.37 -0.46 -2.37
CA ASP A 32 7.00 -1.27 -1.32
C ASP A 32 8.51 -0.99 -1.26
N ALA A 33 9.21 -1.10 -2.39
CA ALA A 33 10.64 -0.81 -2.47
C ALA A 33 10.99 0.64 -2.11
N VAL A 34 10.13 1.60 -2.45
CA VAL A 34 10.30 3.01 -2.07
C VAL A 34 10.11 3.21 -0.56
N LEU A 35 9.09 2.61 0.05
CA LEU A 35 8.84 2.67 1.50
C LEU A 35 9.99 2.03 2.28
N ASP A 36 10.44 0.86 1.84
CA ASP A 36 11.57 0.15 2.44
C ASP A 36 12.84 1.03 2.40
N PHE A 37 13.09 1.70 1.28
CA PHE A 37 14.22 2.62 1.16
C PHE A 37 14.06 3.84 2.08
N VAL A 38 12.91 4.51 2.08
CA VAL A 38 12.68 5.73 2.86
C VAL A 38 12.78 5.44 4.35
N VAL A 39 12.12 4.38 4.83
CA VAL A 39 12.18 3.98 6.24
C VAL A 39 13.58 3.49 6.62
N GLY A 40 14.23 2.70 5.76
CA GLY A 40 15.60 2.26 5.96
C GLY A 40 16.59 3.43 6.07
N ALA A 41 16.48 4.41 5.16
CA ALA A 41 17.30 5.62 5.18
C ALA A 41 17.04 6.47 6.43
N TRP A 42 15.77 6.60 6.85
CA TRP A 42 15.43 7.30 8.08
C TRP A 42 16.05 6.61 9.30
N LEU A 43 15.90 5.30 9.44
CA LEU A 43 16.45 4.51 10.54
C LEU A 43 17.98 4.58 10.60
N TYR A 44 18.65 4.42 9.45
CA TYR A 44 20.10 4.51 9.32
C TYR A 44 20.65 5.85 9.86
N ASN A 45 20.02 6.96 9.48
CA ASN A 45 20.45 8.28 9.94
C ASN A 45 20.04 8.57 11.39
N ARG A 46 18.89 8.04 11.84
CA ARG A 46 18.34 8.30 13.18
C ARG A 46 19.07 7.53 14.28
N TYR A 47 19.59 6.35 13.97
CA TYR A 47 20.20 5.42 14.93
C TYR A 47 21.58 4.92 14.44
N PRO A 48 22.60 5.80 14.36
CA PRO A 48 23.88 5.48 13.72
C PRO A 48 24.70 4.38 14.42
N GLU A 49 24.45 4.11 15.70
CA GLU A 49 25.15 3.09 16.49
C GLU A 49 24.36 1.77 16.59
N MET A 50 23.16 1.71 16.02
CA MET A 50 22.30 0.53 16.10
C MET A 50 22.81 -0.57 15.15
N PRO A 51 22.90 -1.85 15.58
CA PRO A 51 23.26 -2.96 14.71
C PRO A 51 22.29 -3.12 13.54
N GLU A 52 22.81 -3.56 12.38
CA GLU A 52 22.01 -3.78 11.16
C GLU A 52 20.78 -4.66 11.41
N GLY A 53 20.92 -5.76 12.17
CA GLY A 53 19.79 -6.65 12.45
C GLY A 53 18.66 -5.99 13.26
N ASP A 54 18.98 -5.03 14.13
CA ASP A 54 17.98 -4.25 14.85
C ASP A 54 17.30 -3.22 13.93
N LEU A 55 18.07 -2.57 13.06
CA LEU A 55 17.54 -1.66 12.05
C LEU A 55 16.57 -2.39 11.10
N THR A 56 16.94 -3.58 10.64
CA THR A 56 16.08 -4.42 9.77
C THR A 56 14.79 -4.82 10.49
N ARG A 57 14.86 -5.26 11.75
CA ARG A 57 13.65 -5.54 12.57
C ARG A 57 12.75 -4.33 12.71
N MET A 58 13.33 -3.16 12.97
CA MET A 58 12.56 -1.92 13.14
C MET A 58 11.94 -1.47 11.82
N ARG A 59 12.66 -1.59 10.70
CA ARG A 59 12.12 -1.30 9.37
C ARG A 59 10.89 -2.16 9.10
N SER A 60 11.02 -3.48 9.24
CA SER A 60 9.91 -4.41 9.02
C SER A 60 8.71 -4.11 9.92
N ALA A 61 8.93 -3.70 11.17
CA ALA A 61 7.84 -3.30 12.06
C ALA A 61 7.14 -1.99 11.63
N LEU A 62 7.84 -1.07 10.97
CA LEU A 62 7.28 0.21 10.52
C LEU A 62 6.52 0.10 9.20
N VAL A 63 6.91 -0.82 8.31
CA VAL A 63 6.26 -1.03 7.00
C VAL A 63 5.40 -2.29 6.95
N HIS A 64 5.07 -2.90 8.09
CA HIS A 64 4.20 -4.08 8.08
C HIS A 64 2.75 -3.73 7.71
N THR A 65 2.04 -4.73 7.18
CA THR A 65 0.68 -4.61 6.64
C THR A 65 -0.31 -3.90 7.56
N GLU A 66 -0.38 -4.25 8.85
CA GLU A 66 -1.32 -3.62 9.78
C GLU A 66 -0.99 -2.12 9.98
N GLN A 67 0.28 -1.75 10.06
CA GLN A 67 0.69 -0.35 10.20
C GLN A 67 0.34 0.49 8.96
N LEU A 68 0.57 -0.06 7.76
CA LEU A 68 0.24 0.63 6.52
C LEU A 68 -1.28 0.71 6.30
N ALA A 69 -2.02 -0.34 6.67
CA ALA A 69 -3.47 -0.33 6.67
C ALA A 69 -4.04 0.72 7.65
N ASP A 70 -3.44 0.90 8.82
CA ASP A 70 -3.82 1.94 9.76
C ASP A 70 -3.61 3.35 9.17
N PHE A 71 -2.49 3.59 8.47
CA PHE A 71 -2.27 4.86 7.77
C PHE A 71 -3.27 5.08 6.64
N ALA A 72 -3.57 4.04 5.86
CA ALA A 72 -4.61 4.06 4.84
C ALA A 72 -5.98 4.44 5.42
N ASN A 73 -6.34 3.87 6.58
CA ASN A 73 -7.58 4.19 7.29
C ASN A 73 -7.62 5.63 7.79
N GLN A 74 -6.52 6.15 8.34
CA GLN A 74 -6.44 7.53 8.83
C GLN A 74 -6.70 8.57 7.73
N ILE A 75 -6.26 8.30 6.50
CA ILE A 75 -6.50 9.18 5.35
C ILE A 75 -7.80 8.86 4.59
N GLY A 76 -8.57 7.87 5.05
CA GLY A 76 -9.82 7.45 4.42
C GLY A 76 -9.64 6.75 3.07
N LEU A 77 -8.48 6.11 2.84
CA LEU A 77 -8.10 5.53 1.55
C LEU A 77 -9.08 4.48 1.05
N GLY A 78 -9.63 3.66 1.94
CA GLY A 78 -10.64 2.64 1.60
C GLY A 78 -11.83 3.20 0.83
N ARG A 79 -12.24 4.46 1.09
CA ARG A 79 -13.37 5.11 0.39
C ARG A 79 -13.02 5.56 -1.03
N ALA A 80 -11.73 5.73 -1.32
CA ALA A 80 -11.23 6.13 -2.63
C ALA A 80 -10.89 4.92 -3.53
N MET A 81 -10.80 3.72 -2.95
CA MET A 81 -10.51 2.49 -3.69
C MET A 81 -11.60 2.18 -4.72
N ARG A 82 -11.17 1.78 -5.91
CA ARG A 82 -12.00 1.26 -6.99
C ARG A 82 -11.94 -0.27 -6.93
N LEU A 83 -13.02 -0.87 -6.43
CA LEU A 83 -13.19 -2.31 -6.25
C LEU A 83 -14.33 -2.80 -7.15
N GLY A 84 -14.21 -4.03 -7.65
CA GLY A 84 -15.36 -4.73 -8.24
C GLY A 84 -16.47 -4.93 -7.22
N HIS A 85 -17.71 -5.10 -7.68
CA HIS A 85 -18.90 -5.17 -6.85
C HIS A 85 -18.83 -6.26 -5.78
N GLY A 86 -18.41 -7.47 -6.15
CA GLY A 86 -18.25 -8.58 -5.21
C GLY A 86 -17.19 -8.31 -4.13
N GLU A 87 -16.11 -7.64 -4.51
CA GLU A 87 -15.03 -7.29 -3.58
C GLU A 87 -15.41 -6.16 -2.63
N SER A 88 -16.18 -5.19 -3.11
CA SER A 88 -16.74 -4.14 -2.27
C SER A 88 -17.75 -4.72 -1.26
N GLN A 89 -18.64 -5.62 -1.70
CA GLN A 89 -19.64 -6.24 -0.81
C GLN A 89 -19.02 -7.12 0.29
N SER A 90 -17.88 -7.75 0.01
CA SER A 90 -17.16 -8.58 1.00
C SER A 90 -16.33 -7.77 2.01
N GLY A 91 -16.41 -6.44 1.97
CA GLY A 91 -15.66 -5.55 2.85
C GLY A 91 -14.22 -5.33 2.40
N GLY A 92 -13.91 -5.49 1.12
CA GLY A 92 -12.55 -5.36 0.59
C GLY A 92 -11.86 -4.03 0.91
N ASN A 93 -12.62 -2.94 0.99
CA ASN A 93 -12.15 -1.60 1.33
C ASN A 93 -11.79 -1.40 2.81
N GLU A 94 -12.03 -2.42 3.65
CA GLU A 94 -11.68 -2.43 5.08
C GLU A 94 -10.64 -3.52 5.40
N ARG A 95 -10.30 -4.39 4.44
CA ARG A 95 -9.33 -5.47 4.67
C ARG A 95 -7.92 -4.91 4.74
N PRO A 96 -7.13 -5.22 5.80
CA PRO A 96 -5.79 -4.69 5.98
C PRO A 96 -4.86 -4.92 4.78
N GLY A 97 -4.90 -6.12 4.18
CA GLY A 97 -4.10 -6.42 2.97
C GLY A 97 -4.37 -5.43 1.85
N LEU A 98 -5.63 -5.29 1.41
CA LEU A 98 -5.97 -4.39 0.31
C LEU A 98 -5.68 -2.91 0.61
N LEU A 99 -5.86 -2.50 1.87
CA LEU A 99 -5.52 -1.15 2.31
C LEU A 99 -4.01 -0.90 2.25
N CYS A 100 -3.21 -1.88 2.69
CA CYS A 100 -1.76 -1.87 2.58
C CYS A 100 -1.33 -1.78 1.12
N ASP A 101 -1.77 -2.70 0.28
CA ASP A 101 -1.41 -2.76 -1.14
C ASP A 101 -1.75 -1.45 -1.87
N THR A 102 -2.90 -0.85 -1.56
CA THR A 102 -3.31 0.45 -2.13
C THR A 102 -2.46 1.59 -1.59
N PHE A 103 -2.07 1.55 -0.31
CA PHE A 103 -1.21 2.57 0.29
C PHE A 103 0.17 2.56 -0.36
N GLU A 104 0.74 1.37 -0.58
CA GLU A 104 2.01 1.19 -1.28
C GLU A 104 1.93 1.71 -2.72
N ALA A 105 0.80 1.52 -3.40
CA ALA A 105 0.64 1.97 -4.78
C ALA A 105 0.59 3.50 -4.98
N ILE A 106 0.52 4.32 -3.92
CA ILE A 106 0.35 5.79 -3.97
C ILE A 106 1.69 6.52 -3.80
#